data_AF-A0A7S1WE66-F1
#
_entry.id   AF-A0A7S1WE66-F1
#
_cell.length_a   1.000
_cell.length_b   1.000
_cell.length_c   1.000
_cell.angle_alpha   90.00
_cell.angle_beta   90.00
_cell.angle_gamma   90.00
#
_symmetry.space_group_name_H-M   'P 1'
#
loop_
_entity.id
_entity.type
_entity.pdbx_description
1 polymer ?
#
loop_
_entity_poly.entity_id
_entity_poly.type
_entity_poly.pdbx_seq_one_letter_code
_entity_poly.pdbx_strand_id
1 'polypeptide(L)'
;MDVHVGFFSDPEDLPGLAHFCEHMLFLGTEAFPEENSFDAYLSASSGFNNAFTDNEDTCFFFSCAASGLAGGLERFGAFFEGPLFTAGATEREVRAINSEHSKNLQDDGFRLNQLFSSRANPKHPYHHFGTGNQATLLELP
;
A
#
# COMPACT_ATOMS: atom_id res chain seq x y z
N MET A 1 6.38 9.95 5.89
CA MET A 1 5.34 10.79 5.28
C MET A 1 4.03 10.14 5.63
N ASP A 2 3.12 10.91 6.21
CA ASP A 2 1.79 10.44 6.53
C ASP A 2 0.81 11.21 5.63
N VAL A 3 0.00 10.47 4.88
CA VAL A 3 -1.11 11.01 4.10
C VAL A 3 -2.37 10.68 4.88
N HIS A 4 -3.11 11.71 5.31
CA HIS A 4 -4.34 11.58 6.10
C HIS A 4 -5.54 11.13 5.24
N VAL A 5 -5.34 10.02 4.52
CA VAL A 5 -6.32 9.26 3.76
C VAL A 5 -5.95 7.78 3.90
N GLY A 6 -6.93 6.95 4.24
CA GLY A 6 -6.80 5.50 4.40
C GLY A 6 -7.99 4.76 3.79
N PHE A 7 -8.16 3.48 4.15
CA PHE A 7 -9.16 2.62 3.51
C PHE A 7 -10.63 2.96 3.85
N PHE A 8 -10.91 3.89 4.77
CA PHE A 8 -12.25 4.48 4.91
C PHE A 8 -12.65 5.33 3.70
N SER A 9 -11.66 5.77 2.91
CA SER A 9 -11.89 6.53 1.68
C SER A 9 -11.92 5.65 0.42
N ASP A 10 -11.82 4.32 0.58
CA ASP A 10 -11.95 3.40 -0.55
C ASP A 10 -13.33 3.55 -1.21
N PRO A 11 -13.40 3.53 -2.55
CA PRO A 11 -14.67 3.39 -3.25
C PRO A 11 -15.37 2.10 -2.84
N GLU A 12 -16.70 2.14 -2.74
CA GLU A 12 -17.53 0.98 -2.38
C GLU A 12 -17.36 -0.20 -3.36
N ASP A 13 -17.05 0.09 -4.62
CA ASP A 13 -16.79 -0.87 -5.69
C ASP A 13 -15.32 -1.32 -5.79
N LEU A 14 -14.40 -0.68 -5.06
CA LEU A 14 -12.97 -1.02 -5.00
C LEU A 14 -12.42 -1.12 -3.56
N PRO A 15 -12.91 -2.03 -2.71
CA PRO A 15 -12.33 -2.24 -1.37
C PRO A 15 -10.85 -2.66 -1.44
N GLY A 16 -10.01 -1.97 -0.66
CA GLY A 16 -8.56 -2.15 -0.60
C GLY A 16 -7.76 -1.25 -1.54
N LEU A 17 -8.40 -0.25 -2.17
CA LEU A 17 -7.72 0.63 -3.13
C LEU A 17 -6.62 1.47 -2.49
N ALA A 18 -6.82 2.01 -1.28
CA ALA A 18 -5.80 2.76 -0.56
C ALA A 18 -4.56 1.89 -0.30
N HIS A 19 -4.77 0.65 0.15
CA HIS A 19 -3.70 -0.33 0.37
C HIS A 19 -3.00 -0.73 -0.93
N PHE A 20 -3.76 -0.91 -2.02
CA PHE A 20 -3.18 -1.13 -3.34
C PHE A 20 -2.32 0.06 -3.80
N CYS A 21 -2.79 1.29 -3.63
CA CYS A 21 -2.02 2.49 -3.94
C CYS A 21 -0.73 2.57 -3.13
N GLU A 22 -0.76 2.21 -1.84
CA GLU A 22 0.43 2.13 -0.99
C GLU A 22 1.51 1.25 -1.63
N HIS A 23 1.16 0.02 -2.02
CA HIS A 23 2.09 -0.91 -2.65
C HIS A 23 2.65 -0.36 -3.98
N MET A 24 1.78 0.18 -4.82
CA MET A 24 2.16 0.64 -6.15
C MET A 24 3.14 1.82 -6.14
N LEU A 25 3.16 2.63 -5.08
CA LEU A 25 4.10 3.75 -4.94
C LEU A 25 5.56 3.30 -4.87
N PHE A 26 5.82 2.05 -4.45
CA PHE A 26 7.17 1.50 -4.44
C PHE A 26 7.66 1.06 -5.82
N LEU A 27 6.76 0.90 -6.80
CA LEU A 27 7.03 0.22 -8.08
C LEU A 27 7.39 1.18 -9.23
N GLY A 28 8.08 2.26 -8.90
CA GLY A 28 8.66 3.19 -9.86
C GLY A 28 7.86 4.47 -10.09
N THR A 29 8.59 5.52 -10.45
CA THR A 29 8.09 6.88 -10.67
C THR A 29 8.62 7.44 -11.98
N GLU A 30 8.08 8.56 -12.48
CA GLU A 30 8.57 9.20 -13.71
C GLU A 30 10.06 9.56 -13.63
N ALA A 31 10.52 10.04 -12.47
CA ALA A 31 11.92 10.39 -12.23
C ALA A 31 12.81 9.14 -12.03
N PHE A 32 12.24 8.05 -11.49
CA PHE A 32 12.95 6.81 -11.17
C PHE A 32 12.13 5.60 -11.67
N PRO A 33 12.16 5.31 -12.98
CA PRO A 33 11.21 4.38 -13.60
C PRO A 33 11.52 2.89 -13.38
N GLU A 34 12.70 2.56 -12.87
CA GLU A 34 13.03 1.19 -12.49
C GLU A 34 12.19 0.80 -11.26
N GLU A 35 11.41 -0.28 -11.35
CA GLU A 35 10.45 -0.68 -10.31
C GLU A 35 11.09 -0.85 -8.92
N ASN A 36 12.34 -1.29 -8.85
CA ASN A 36 13.06 -1.48 -7.59
C ASN A 36 14.04 -0.34 -7.28
N SER A 37 13.91 0.84 -7.90
CA SER A 37 14.89 1.93 -7.76
C SER A 37 15.08 2.38 -6.31
N PHE A 38 13.98 2.48 -5.55
CA PHE A 38 14.02 2.89 -4.14
C PHE A 38 14.67 1.81 -3.27
N ASP A 39 14.24 0.56 -3.41
CA ASP A 39 14.80 -0.58 -2.68
C ASP A 39 16.29 -0.78 -2.95
N ALA A 40 16.69 -0.71 -4.22
CA ALA A 40 18.08 -0.86 -4.63
C ALA A 40 18.96 0.26 -4.04
N TYR A 41 18.47 1.50 -4.07
CA TYR A 41 19.19 2.64 -3.49
C TYR A 41 19.34 2.52 -1.98
N LEU A 42 18.26 2.18 -1.28
CA LEU A 42 18.29 2.00 0.18
C LEU A 42 19.18 0.83 0.58
N SER A 43 19.10 -0.29 -0.13
CA SER A 43 19.98 -1.45 0.11
C SER A 43 21.46 -1.07 -0.03
N ALA A 44 21.82 -0.30 -1.05
CA ALA A 44 23.18 0.22 -1.23
C ALA A 44 23.59 1.26 -0.18
N SER A 45 22.61 1.87 0.51
CA SER A 45 22.80 2.92 1.51
C SER A 45 22.56 2.43 2.95
N SER A 46 22.66 1.12 3.21
CA SER A 46 22.40 0.51 4.52
C SER A 46 21.03 0.90 5.10
N GLY A 47 20.02 0.91 4.23
CA GLY A 47 18.69 1.37 4.52
C GLY A 47 17.62 0.29 4.43
N PHE A 48 16.42 0.70 4.82
CA PHE A 48 15.19 -0.09 4.84
C PHE A 48 14.01 0.85 4.64
N ASN A 49 12.92 0.35 4.05
CA ASN A 49 11.66 1.07 3.94
C ASN A 49 10.49 0.15 4.29
N ASN A 50 9.36 0.76 4.62
CA ASN A 50 8.08 0.08 4.69
C ASN A 50 6.95 1.12 4.61
N ALA A 51 5.72 0.63 4.53
CA ALA A 51 4.53 1.44 4.70
C ALA A 51 3.41 0.64 5.39
N PHE A 52 2.33 1.34 5.71
CA PHE A 52 1.07 0.71 6.09
C PHE A 52 -0.11 1.64 5.77
N THR A 53 -1.26 1.02 5.51
CA THR A 53 -2.55 1.69 5.32
C THR A 53 -3.49 1.32 6.47
N ASP A 54 -3.98 2.34 7.18
CA ASP A 54 -4.99 2.22 8.23
C ASP A 54 -6.31 2.88 7.77
N ASN A 55 -7.25 3.03 8.70
CA ASN A 55 -8.58 3.58 8.47
C ASN A 55 -8.55 4.95 7.78
N GLU A 56 -7.75 5.88 8.32
CA GLU A 56 -7.73 7.29 7.91
C GLU A 56 -6.33 7.75 7.47
N ASP A 57 -5.32 6.90 7.54
CA ASP A 57 -3.93 7.27 7.28
C ASP A 57 -3.23 6.22 6.42
N THR A 58 -2.37 6.69 5.51
CA THR A 58 -1.39 5.86 4.81
C THR A 58 0.00 6.41 5.09
N CYS A 59 0.83 5.62 5.77
CA CYS A 59 2.11 6.07 6.28
C CYS A 59 3.27 5.34 5.59
N PHE A 60 4.19 6.12 5.03
CA PHE A 60 5.39 5.66 4.36
C PHE A 60 6.63 6.11 5.12
N PHE A 61 7.61 5.24 5.29
CA PHE A 61 8.85 5.58 5.99
C PHE A 61 10.04 4.79 5.48
N PHE A 62 11.22 5.38 5.66
CA PHE A 62 12.49 4.73 5.38
C PHE A 62 13.57 5.19 6.35
N SER A 63 14.64 4.40 6.42
CA SER A 63 15.89 4.77 7.07
C SER A 63 17.07 4.41 6.17
N CYS A 64 18.19 5.10 6.33
CA CYS A 64 19.44 4.81 5.63
C CYS A 64 20.62 5.42 6.37
N ALA A 65 21.84 5.13 5.92
CA ALA A 65 23.03 5.85 6.33
C ALA A 65 22.88 7.36 6.02
N ALA A 66 23.44 8.22 6.86
CA ALA A 66 23.32 9.66 6.72
C ALA A 66 23.79 10.18 5.34
N SER A 67 24.81 9.54 4.75
CA SER A 67 25.31 9.87 3.41
C SER A 67 24.32 9.56 2.28
N GLY A 68 23.37 8.64 2.50
CA GLY A 68 22.33 8.27 1.53
C GLY A 68 21.04 9.08 1.69
N LEU A 69 20.92 9.94 2.70
CA LEU A 69 19.64 10.60 3.01
C LEU A 69 19.13 11.47 1.86
N ALA A 70 20.02 12.21 1.20
CA ALA A 70 19.62 13.10 0.11
C ALA A 70 19.00 12.35 -1.07
N GLY A 71 19.65 11.29 -1.57
CA GLY A 71 19.13 10.51 -2.70
C GLY A 71 17.98 9.57 -2.31
N GLY A 72 17.89 9.18 -1.04
CA GLY A 72 16.75 8.44 -0.49
C GLY A 72 15.51 9.33 -0.44
N LEU A 73 15.66 10.57 0.05
CA LEU A 73 14.57 11.54 0.11
C LEU A 73 14.09 11.98 -1.27
N GLU A 74 15.00 12.11 -2.25
CA GLU A 74 14.65 12.42 -3.65
C GLU A 74 13.74 11.34 -4.26
N ARG A 75 14.10 10.06 -4.11
CA ARG A 75 13.28 8.93 -4.58
C ARG A 75 11.96 8.83 -3.83
N PHE A 76 12.01 9.01 -2.52
CA PHE A 76 10.82 8.98 -1.67
C PHE A 76 9.86 10.11 -2.00
N GLY A 77 10.35 11.31 -2.31
CA GLY A 77 9.53 12.44 -2.75
C GLY A 77 8.79 12.16 -4.06
N ALA A 78 9.44 11.46 -5.00
CA ALA A 78 8.85 11.13 -6.29
C ALA A 78 7.61 10.23 -6.21
N PHE A 79 7.40 9.50 -5.09
CA PHE A 79 6.18 8.73 -4.85
C PHE A 79 4.94 9.63 -4.91
N PHE A 80 5.07 10.87 -4.46
CA PHE A 80 3.96 11.81 -4.31
C PHE A 80 3.85 12.81 -5.45
N GLU A 81 4.66 12.66 -6.51
CA GLU A 81 4.68 13.57 -7.66
C GLU A 81 4.24 12.88 -8.96
N GLY A 82 4.80 11.70 -9.27
CA GLY A 82 4.53 11.01 -10.53
C GLY A 82 4.77 9.50 -10.44
N PRO A 83 3.98 8.75 -9.65
CA PRO A 83 4.05 7.29 -9.63
C PRO A 83 3.52 6.66 -10.93
N LEU A 84 4.13 5.58 -11.41
CA LEU A 84 3.87 5.08 -12.77
C LEU A 84 2.62 4.20 -12.90
N PHE A 85 2.23 3.46 -11.85
CA PHE A 85 1.11 2.52 -11.88
C PHE A 85 1.06 1.65 -13.16
N THR A 86 2.18 1.05 -13.54
CA THR A 86 2.25 0.32 -14.82
C THR A 86 1.33 -0.90 -14.80
N ALA A 87 0.64 -1.17 -15.91
CA ALA A 87 -0.27 -2.32 -16.01
C ALA A 87 0.42 -3.67 -15.69
N GLY A 88 1.71 -3.79 -16.06
CA GLY A 88 2.49 -4.98 -15.74
C GLY A 88 2.72 -5.17 -14.23
N ALA A 89 2.91 -4.09 -13.49
CA ALA A 89 3.06 -4.10 -12.04
C ALA A 89 1.71 -4.34 -11.33
N THR A 90 0.64 -3.70 -11.81
CA THR A 90 -0.72 -3.82 -11.24
C THR A 90 -1.15 -5.27 -11.01
N GLU A 91 -1.12 -6.12 -12.05
CA GLU A 91 -1.57 -7.51 -11.91
C GLU A 91 -0.71 -8.32 -10.93
N ARG A 92 0.59 -8.05 -10.88
CA ARG A 92 1.50 -8.74 -9.96
C ARG A 92 1.22 -8.31 -8.52
N GLU A 93 0.98 -7.02 -8.32
CA GLU A 93 0.80 -6.47 -6.99
C GLU A 93 -0.56 -6.84 -6.39
N VAL A 94 -1.62 -6.93 -7.21
CA VAL A 94 -2.90 -7.48 -6.74
C VAL A 94 -2.74 -8.93 -6.25
N ARG A 95 -1.87 -9.73 -6.89
CA ARG A 95 -1.56 -11.10 -6.39
C ARG A 95 -0.78 -11.07 -5.08
N ALA A 96 0.11 -10.10 -4.88
CA ALA A 96 0.85 -9.92 -3.63
C ALA A 96 -0.12 -9.58 -2.48
N ILE A 97 -1.01 -8.61 -2.68
CA ILE A 97 -2.06 -8.24 -1.71
C ILE A 97 -3.01 -9.41 -1.43
N ASN A 98 -3.39 -10.17 -2.46
CA ASN A 98 -4.19 -11.38 -2.27
C ASN A 98 -3.48 -12.42 -1.39
N SER A 99 -2.16 -12.58 -1.55
CA SER A 99 -1.34 -13.45 -0.71
C SER A 99 -1.25 -12.94 0.72
N GLU A 100 -1.14 -11.62 0.92
CA GLU A 100 -1.16 -11.00 2.24
C GLU A 100 -2.49 -11.24 2.94
N HIS A 101 -3.61 -10.96 2.26
CA HIS A 101 -4.93 -11.26 2.79
C HIS A 101 -5.06 -12.74 3.16
N SER A 102 -4.59 -13.65 2.30
CA SER A 102 -4.62 -15.10 2.56
C SER A 102 -3.83 -15.48 3.82
N LYS A 103 -2.69 -14.83 4.07
CA LYS A 103 -1.91 -15.01 5.31
C LYS A 103 -2.72 -14.53 6.52
N ASN A 104 -3.39 -13.38 6.41
CA ASN A 104 -4.16 -12.79 7.51
C ASN A 104 -5.40 -13.62 7.90
N LEU A 105 -5.91 -14.50 7.03
CA LEU A 105 -7.06 -15.37 7.33
C LEU A 105 -6.87 -16.30 8.55
N GLN A 106 -5.62 -16.61 8.89
CA GLN A 106 -5.26 -17.48 10.02
C GLN A 106 -4.83 -16.70 11.27
N ASP A 107 -4.85 -15.36 11.22
CA ASP A 107 -4.50 -14.51 12.36
C ASP A 107 -5.77 -14.05 13.09
N ASP A 108 -5.87 -14.36 14.39
CA ASP A 108 -7.06 -14.05 15.18
C ASP A 108 -7.30 -12.54 15.34
N GLY A 109 -6.25 -11.71 15.31
CA GLY A 109 -6.38 -10.25 15.36
C GLY A 109 -7.09 -9.73 14.11
N PHE A 110 -6.63 -10.13 12.93
CA PHE A 110 -7.29 -9.78 11.66
C PHE A 110 -8.71 -10.33 11.57
N ARG A 111 -8.93 -11.57 12.00
CA ARG A 111 -10.26 -12.20 12.01
C ARG A 111 -11.24 -11.44 12.90
N LEU A 112 -10.81 -11.04 14.10
CA LEU A 112 -11.65 -10.27 15.03
C LEU A 112 -11.94 -8.86 14.49
N ASN A 113 -10.93 -8.18 13.93
CA ASN A 113 -11.13 -6.86 13.32
C ASN A 113 -12.17 -6.92 12.19
N GLN A 114 -12.02 -7.85 11.25
CA GLN A 114 -12.98 -8.00 10.14
C GLN A 114 -14.37 -8.42 10.63
N LEU A 115 -14.46 -9.24 11.68
CA LEU A 115 -15.73 -9.59 12.31
C LEU A 115 -16.43 -8.34 12.86
N PHE A 116 -15.72 -7.48 13.60
CA PHE A 116 -16.29 -6.25 14.13
C PHE A 116 -16.73 -5.29 13.04
N SER A 117 -15.90 -5.06 12.03
CA SER A 117 -16.22 -4.25 10.84
C SER A 117 -17.47 -4.78 10.11
N SER A 118 -17.55 -6.09 9.89
CA SER A 118 -18.72 -6.72 9.22
C SER A 118 -20.03 -6.60 10.00
N ARG A 119 -19.95 -6.35 11.32
CA ARG A 119 -21.12 -6.17 12.22
C ARG A 119 -21.48 -4.71 12.45
N ALA A 120 -20.65 -3.78 11.98
CA ALA A 120 -20.94 -2.37 12.04
C ALA A 120 -22.08 -1.98 11.08
N ASN A 121 -22.50 -0.71 11.16
CA ASN A 121 -23.48 -0.17 10.23
C ASN A 121 -22.96 -0.30 8.78
N PRO A 122 -23.66 -0.98 7.86
CA PRO A 122 -23.22 -1.15 6.47
C PRO A 122 -23.08 0.14 5.68
N LYS A 123 -23.61 1.26 6.18
CA LYS A 123 -23.46 2.60 5.58
C LYS A 123 -22.29 3.41 6.15
N HIS A 124 -21.53 2.83 7.09
CA HIS A 124 -20.42 3.50 7.75
C HIS A 124 -19.09 2.95 7.21
N PRO A 125 -18.07 3.79 6.95
CA PRO A 125 -16.79 3.34 6.37
C PRO A 125 -16.06 2.24 7.15
N TYR A 126 -16.25 2.18 8.47
CA TYR A 126 -15.77 1.06 9.30
C TYR A 126 -16.26 -0.33 8.86
N HIS A 127 -17.29 -0.43 8.01
CA HIS A 127 -17.75 -1.68 7.40
C HIS A 127 -16.85 -2.17 6.25
N HIS A 128 -16.00 -1.30 5.70
CA HIS A 128 -15.17 -1.60 4.54
C HIS A 128 -14.18 -2.75 4.82
N PHE A 129 -13.81 -3.43 3.75
CA PHE A 129 -12.73 -4.42 3.76
C PHE A 129 -11.43 -3.76 3.28
N GLY A 130 -10.63 -3.27 4.22
CA GLY A 130 -9.47 -2.41 3.93
C GLY A 130 -8.23 -3.10 3.36
N THR A 131 -8.06 -4.41 3.55
CA THR A 131 -6.90 -5.12 2.98
C THR A 131 -6.98 -5.23 1.47
N GLY A 132 -8.19 -5.41 0.93
CA GLY A 132 -8.38 -5.82 -0.47
C GLY A 132 -7.91 -7.26 -0.72
N ASN A 133 -8.28 -7.78 -1.89
CA ASN A 133 -7.79 -9.06 -2.41
C ASN A 133 -8.00 -9.11 -3.93
N GLN A 134 -7.69 -10.25 -4.55
CA GLN A 134 -7.87 -10.40 -6.00
C GLN A 134 -9.32 -10.18 -6.45
N ALA A 135 -10.30 -10.59 -5.65
CA ALA A 135 -11.70 -10.40 -6.00
C ALA A 135 -12.04 -8.91 -6.07
N THR A 136 -11.66 -8.13 -5.05
CA THR A 136 -12.04 -6.71 -4.95
C THR A 136 -11.25 -5.76 -5.85
N LEU A 137 -10.04 -6.15 -6.25
CA LEU A 137 -9.14 -5.28 -7.02
C LEU A 137 -9.05 -5.64 -8.51
N LEU A 138 -9.63 -6.77 -8.94
CA LEU A 138 -9.53 -7.27 -10.32
C LEU A 138 -10.82 -7.91 -10.87
N GLU A 139 -11.62 -8.58 -10.05
CA GLU A 139 -12.72 -9.44 -10.54
C GLU A 139 -14.11 -8.82 -10.37
N LEU A 140 -14.31 -7.97 -9.36
CA LEU A 140 -15.56 -7.23 -9.20
C LEU A 140 -15.69 -6.20 -10.35
N PRO A 141 -16.90 -6.08 -10.95
CA PRO A 141 -17.15 -5.26 -12.13
C PRO A 141 -17.10 -3.76 -11.87
#